data_AF-A0A965A2K1-F1
#
_entry.id   AF-A0A965A2K1-F1
#
_cell.length_a   1.000
_cell.length_b   1.000
_cell.length_c   1.000
_cell.angle_alpha   90.00
_cell.angle_beta   90.00
_cell.angle_gamma   90.00
#
_symmetry.space_group_name_H-M   'P 1'
#
loop_
_entity.id
_entity.type
_entity.pdbx_description
1 polymer ?
#
loop_
_entity_poly.entity_id
_entity_poly.type
_entity_poly.pdbx_seq_one_letter_code
_entity_poly.pdbx_strand_id
1 'polypeptide(L)'
;MTVSITTLVGFFATGTSVAFVWPQVVRVFAKNSTEGISPYSFLQGCCGSLMWTIYGITKPEGQVALSNGLLVIALSLILFVCVKHKKIAWFVLVLTLGLVCVIGSLVANYSITMMGWCTVAIGAPAIIPQVVRVYRTEHLYGLSAPMYALLFLCCATWFIYGAMISDWFVSLPNIVGMSGSLYIWFRATKSHRKFQAPVEATTN
;
A
#
# COMPACT_ATOMS: atom_id res chain seq x y z
N MET A 1 -28.65 4.13 -17.14
CA MET A 1 -28.10 3.62 -15.87
C MET A 1 -27.54 4.79 -15.09
N THR A 2 -28.07 5.07 -13.89
CA THR A 2 -27.49 6.03 -12.96
C THR A 2 -26.38 5.34 -12.17
N VAL A 3 -25.18 5.92 -12.15
CA VAL A 3 -24.07 5.39 -11.35
C VAL A 3 -24.36 5.67 -9.88
N SER A 4 -24.28 4.64 -9.01
CA SER A 4 -24.50 4.83 -7.57
C SER A 4 -23.35 5.60 -6.92
N ILE A 5 -23.63 6.31 -5.82
CA ILE A 5 -22.60 7.01 -5.04
C ILE A 5 -21.54 6.02 -4.55
N THR A 6 -21.93 4.80 -4.14
CA THR A 6 -20.99 3.74 -3.74
C THR A 6 -20.00 3.40 -4.85
N THR A 7 -20.46 3.31 -6.08
CA THR A 7 -19.59 3.05 -7.24
C THR A 7 -18.61 4.21 -7.47
N LEU A 8 -19.07 5.46 -7.36
CA LEU A 8 -18.20 6.64 -7.49
C LEU A 8 -17.12 6.68 -6.40
N VAL A 9 -17.50 6.44 -5.14
CA VAL A 9 -16.56 6.38 -4.01
C VAL A 9 -15.56 5.24 -4.20
N GLY A 10 -16.00 4.08 -4.69
CA GLY A 10 -15.12 2.95 -4.99
C GLY A 10 -14.09 3.28 -6.07
N PHE A 11 -14.51 3.92 -7.17
CA PHE A 11 -13.55 4.38 -8.20
C PHE A 11 -12.60 5.45 -7.67
N PHE A 12 -13.06 6.34 -6.80
CA PHE A 12 -12.21 7.34 -6.17
C PHE A 12 -11.18 6.70 -5.21
N ALA A 13 -11.58 5.70 -4.44
CA ALA A 13 -10.69 4.92 -3.59
C ALA A 13 -9.63 4.15 -4.42
N THR A 14 -10.04 3.55 -5.54
CA THR A 14 -9.11 2.96 -6.51
C THR A 14 -8.14 4.00 -7.09
N GLY A 15 -8.64 5.18 -7.48
CA GLY A 15 -7.83 6.26 -8.03
C GLY A 15 -6.77 6.78 -7.05
N THR A 16 -7.11 6.95 -5.77
CA THR A 16 -6.14 7.35 -4.74
C THR A 16 -5.11 6.25 -4.46
N SER A 17 -5.51 4.98 -4.51
CA SER A 17 -4.59 3.82 -4.41
C SER A 17 -3.58 3.81 -5.56
N VAL A 18 -4.03 4.13 -6.77
CA VAL A 18 -3.19 4.24 -7.97
C VAL A 18 -2.21 5.43 -7.82
N ALA A 19 -2.71 6.61 -7.47
CA ALA A 19 -1.91 7.82 -7.30
C ALA A 19 -0.81 7.66 -6.24
N PHE A 20 -1.04 6.80 -5.25
CA PHE A 20 -0.10 6.50 -4.17
C PHE A 20 1.11 5.66 -4.62
N VAL A 21 0.90 4.62 -5.45
CA VAL A 21 1.97 3.64 -5.79
C VAL A 21 2.60 3.89 -7.15
N TRP A 22 1.83 4.27 -8.17
CA TRP A 22 2.33 4.37 -9.55
C TRP A 22 3.46 5.38 -9.77
N PRO A 23 3.55 6.51 -9.05
CA PRO A 23 4.73 7.38 -9.15
C PRO A 23 6.04 6.65 -8.81
N GLN A 24 6.00 5.67 -7.89
CA GLN A 24 7.18 4.87 -7.55
C GLN A 24 7.53 3.88 -8.67
N VAL A 25 6.53 3.31 -9.36
CA VAL A 25 6.76 2.50 -10.58
C VAL A 25 7.49 3.35 -11.61
N VAL A 26 6.95 4.53 -11.92
CA VAL A 26 7.55 5.46 -12.89
C VAL A 26 8.98 5.80 -12.50
N ARG A 27 9.23 6.17 -11.23
CA ARG A 27 10.58 6.49 -10.74
C ARG A 27 11.57 5.34 -10.96
N VAL A 28 11.18 4.12 -10.63
CA VAL A 28 12.07 2.94 -10.70
C VAL A 28 12.51 2.65 -12.14
N PHE A 29 11.58 2.75 -13.10
CA PHE A 29 11.90 2.55 -14.51
C PHE A 29 12.63 3.76 -15.12
N ALA A 30 12.14 4.98 -14.88
CA ALA A 30 12.71 6.19 -15.47
C ALA A 30 14.13 6.50 -14.97
N LYS A 31 14.42 6.21 -13.70
CA LYS A 31 15.75 6.41 -13.11
C LYS A 31 16.61 5.15 -13.14
N ASN A 32 16.06 4.01 -13.59
CA ASN A 32 16.69 2.69 -13.50
C ASN A 32 17.39 2.47 -12.14
N SER A 33 16.71 2.86 -11.06
CA SER A 33 17.27 2.85 -9.70
C SER A 33 16.26 2.25 -8.72
N THR A 34 16.80 1.47 -7.78
CA THR A 34 16.04 0.87 -6.68
C THR A 34 16.54 1.39 -5.33
N GLU A 35 17.20 2.54 -5.33
CA GLU A 35 17.69 3.19 -4.12
C GLU A 35 16.54 3.53 -3.16
N GLY A 36 16.71 3.20 -1.88
CA GLY A 36 15.68 3.37 -0.86
C GLY A 36 14.53 2.36 -0.90
N ILE A 37 14.55 1.38 -1.81
CA ILE A 37 13.54 0.31 -1.90
C ILE A 37 14.00 -0.92 -1.13
N SER A 38 13.13 -1.39 -0.23
CA SER A 38 13.24 -2.68 0.46
C SER A 38 12.45 -3.75 -0.32
N PRO A 39 13.10 -4.69 -1.03
CA PRO A 39 12.39 -5.69 -1.84
C PRO A 39 11.43 -6.54 -1.01
N TYR A 40 11.81 -6.95 0.20
CA TYR A 40 10.97 -7.79 1.05
C TYR A 40 9.72 -7.05 1.56
N SER A 41 9.82 -5.75 1.83
CA SER A 41 8.65 -4.94 2.21
C SER A 41 7.68 -4.79 1.03
N PHE A 42 8.20 -4.60 -0.18
CA PHE A 42 7.38 -4.57 -1.41
C PHE A 42 6.77 -5.95 -1.72
N LEU A 43 7.51 -7.04 -1.46
CA LEU A 43 7.00 -8.40 -1.62
C LEU A 43 5.85 -8.69 -0.63
N GLN A 44 6.00 -8.30 0.64
CA GLN A 44 4.92 -8.38 1.62
C GLN A 44 3.69 -7.59 1.16
N GLY A 45 3.89 -6.36 0.68
CA GLY A 45 2.80 -5.54 0.12
C GLY A 45 2.10 -6.24 -1.05
N CYS A 46 2.87 -6.87 -1.95
CA CYS A 46 2.34 -7.61 -3.08
C CYS A 46 1.52 -8.83 -2.64
N CYS A 47 2.00 -9.57 -1.63
CA CYS A 47 1.26 -10.67 -1.02
C CYS A 47 -0.07 -10.19 -0.40
N GLY A 48 -0.04 -9.07 0.32
CA GLY A 48 -1.23 -8.46 0.92
C GLY A 48 -2.25 -8.03 -0.14
N SER A 49 -1.81 -7.34 -1.20
CA SER A 49 -2.67 -6.97 -2.31
C SER A 49 -3.21 -8.18 -3.06
N LEU A 50 -2.43 -9.24 -3.26
CA LEU A 50 -2.90 -10.48 -3.88
C LEU A 50 -4.02 -11.14 -3.05
N MET A 51 -3.85 -11.20 -1.73
CA MET A 51 -4.90 -11.68 -0.83
C MET A 51 -6.17 -10.81 -0.93
N TRP A 52 -6.05 -9.48 -0.98
CA TRP A 52 -7.19 -8.59 -1.17
C TRP A 52 -7.87 -8.75 -2.53
N THR A 53 -7.12 -9.04 -3.59
CA THR A 53 -7.68 -9.36 -4.91
C THR A 53 -8.51 -10.64 -4.84
N ILE A 54 -7.99 -11.71 -4.23
CA ILE A 54 -8.71 -12.97 -4.03
C ILE A 54 -9.98 -12.74 -3.19
N TYR A 55 -9.87 -11.96 -2.10
CA TYR A 55 -11.00 -11.59 -1.26
C TYR A 55 -12.10 -10.86 -2.06
N GLY A 56 -11.72 -9.83 -2.84
CA GLY A 56 -12.66 -9.07 -3.66
C GLY A 56 -13.33 -9.92 -4.74
N ILE A 57 -12.61 -10.85 -5.37
CA ILE A 57 -13.19 -11.77 -6.36
C ILE A 57 -14.17 -12.74 -5.69
N THR A 58 -13.82 -13.26 -4.51
CA THR A 58 -14.63 -14.28 -3.80
C THR A 58 -15.86 -13.67 -3.13
N LYS A 59 -15.80 -12.41 -2.67
CA LYS A 59 -16.92 -11.65 -2.10
C LYS A 59 -17.70 -10.81 -3.14
N PRO A 60 -17.58 -11.15 -4.43
CA PRO A 60 -17.86 -10.26 -5.58
C PRO A 60 -17.74 -8.72 -5.40
N GLU A 61 -16.75 -8.22 -4.66
CA GLU A 61 -16.48 -6.79 -4.49
C GLU A 61 -15.53 -6.25 -5.57
N GLY A 62 -16.10 -5.88 -6.72
CA GLY A 62 -15.34 -5.53 -7.93
C GLY A 62 -14.30 -4.41 -7.76
N GLN A 63 -14.58 -3.39 -6.94
CA GLN A 63 -13.62 -2.29 -6.71
C GLN A 63 -12.46 -2.72 -5.82
N VAL A 64 -12.71 -3.55 -4.81
CA VAL A 64 -11.66 -4.14 -3.95
C VAL A 64 -10.73 -5.00 -4.81
N ALA A 65 -11.31 -5.84 -5.68
CA ALA A 65 -10.55 -6.69 -6.59
C ALA A 65 -9.73 -5.87 -7.60
N LEU A 66 -10.35 -4.88 -8.24
CA LEU A 66 -9.72 -4.02 -9.24
C LEU A 66 -8.55 -3.23 -8.65
N SER A 67 -8.77 -2.50 -7.55
CA SER A 67 -7.73 -1.68 -6.93
C SER A 67 -6.53 -2.53 -6.53
N ASN A 68 -6.77 -3.64 -5.84
CA ASN A 68 -5.69 -4.49 -5.38
C ASN A 68 -5.01 -5.25 -6.52
N GLY A 69 -5.73 -5.61 -7.58
CA GLY A 69 -5.14 -6.17 -8.79
C GLY A 69 -4.17 -5.19 -9.46
N LEU A 70 -4.54 -3.91 -9.55
CA LEU A 70 -3.65 -2.85 -10.04
C LEU A 70 -2.43 -2.66 -9.13
N LEU A 71 -2.60 -2.78 -7.81
CA LEU A 71 -1.48 -2.76 -6.86
C LEU A 71 -0.55 -3.95 -7.04
N VAL A 72 -1.06 -5.17 -7.23
CA VAL A 72 -0.25 -6.36 -7.53
C VAL A 72 0.60 -6.13 -8.78
N ILE A 73 0.02 -5.56 -9.84
CA ILE A 73 0.75 -5.22 -11.06
C ILE A 73 1.86 -4.21 -10.75
N ALA A 74 1.52 -3.08 -10.11
CA ALA A 74 2.48 -2.03 -9.79
C ALA A 74 3.65 -2.53 -8.92
N LEU A 75 3.35 -3.29 -7.87
CA LEU A 75 4.35 -3.85 -6.95
C LEU A 75 5.21 -4.91 -7.64
N SER A 76 4.62 -5.74 -8.50
CA SER A 76 5.35 -6.74 -9.28
C SER A 76 6.32 -6.10 -10.28
N LEU A 77 5.94 -4.98 -10.91
CA LEU A 77 6.82 -4.21 -11.80
C LEU A 77 8.03 -3.64 -11.03
N ILE A 78 7.83 -3.13 -9.82
CA ILE A 78 8.94 -2.64 -8.96
C ILE A 78 9.85 -3.80 -8.54
N LEU A 79 9.26 -4.92 -8.13
CA LEU A 79 9.98 -6.13 -7.73
C LEU A 79 10.78 -6.73 -8.88
N PHE A 80 10.26 -6.69 -10.10
CA PHE A 80 10.98 -7.09 -11.32
C PHE A 80 12.28 -6.31 -11.50
N VAL A 81 12.27 -4.99 -11.30
CA VAL A 81 13.51 -4.19 -11.37
C VAL A 81 14.44 -4.51 -10.19
N CYS A 82 13.90 -4.81 -9.01
CA CYS A 82 14.72 -5.27 -7.87
C CYS A 82 15.42 -6.59 -8.14
N VAL A 83 14.77 -7.53 -8.85
CA VAL A 83 15.38 -8.77 -9.34
C VAL A 83 16.49 -8.47 -10.34
N LYS A 84 16.24 -7.59 -11.32
CA LYS A 84 17.25 -7.18 -12.31
C LYS A 84 18.50 -6.59 -11.64
N HIS A 85 18.31 -5.84 -10.55
CA HIS A 85 19.40 -5.28 -9.73
C HIS A 85 19.95 -6.25 -8.67
N LYS A 86 19.58 -7.53 -8.73
CA LYS A 86 20.07 -8.61 -7.84
C LYS A 86 19.83 -8.35 -6.33
N LYS A 87 18.84 -7.53 -5.98
CA LYS A 87 18.47 -7.27 -4.57
C LYS A 87 17.62 -8.38 -3.95
N ILE A 88 16.95 -9.17 -4.80
CA ILE A 88 16.14 -10.32 -4.42
C ILE A 88 16.16 -11.31 -5.59
N ALA A 89 16.18 -12.61 -5.30
CA ALA A 89 16.17 -13.62 -6.35
C ALA A 89 14.76 -13.82 -6.92
N TRP A 90 14.64 -14.01 -8.23
CA TRP A 90 13.35 -14.12 -8.91
C TRP A 90 12.49 -15.30 -8.40
N PHE A 91 13.13 -16.42 -8.04
CA PHE A 91 12.41 -17.59 -7.52
C PHE A 91 11.77 -17.30 -6.15
N VAL A 92 12.34 -16.40 -5.35
CA VAL A 92 11.73 -15.98 -4.07
C VAL A 92 10.38 -15.32 -4.33
N LEU A 93 10.29 -14.47 -5.35
CA LEU A 93 9.03 -13.82 -5.74
C LEU A 93 8.01 -14.88 -6.20
N VAL A 94 8.41 -15.75 -7.13
CA VAL A 94 7.50 -16.74 -7.72
C VAL A 94 7.00 -17.73 -6.67
N LEU A 95 7.88 -18.28 -5.84
CA LEU A 95 7.50 -19.20 -4.77
C LEU A 95 6.61 -18.53 -3.73
N THR A 96 6.95 -17.30 -3.31
CA THR A 96 6.16 -16.60 -2.28
C THR A 96 4.78 -16.24 -2.82
N LEU A 97 4.69 -15.63 -4.01
CA LEU A 97 3.41 -15.25 -4.60
C LEU A 97 2.58 -16.47 -5.00
N GLY A 98 3.22 -17.53 -5.50
CA GLY A 98 2.55 -18.80 -5.80
C GLY A 98 1.96 -19.44 -4.54
N LEU A 99 2.75 -19.51 -3.46
CA LEU A 99 2.29 -20.03 -2.17
C LEU A 99 1.13 -19.19 -1.60
N VAL A 100 1.25 -17.86 -1.61
CA VAL A 100 0.18 -16.96 -1.14
C VAL A 100 -1.07 -17.08 -2.01
N CYS A 101 -0.93 -17.24 -3.33
CA CYS A 101 -2.07 -17.48 -4.22
C CYS A 101 -2.80 -18.76 -3.84
N VAL A 102 -2.08 -19.89 -3.74
CA VAL A 102 -2.65 -21.19 -3.41
C VAL A 102 -3.29 -21.17 -2.01
N ILE A 103 -2.56 -20.73 -0.99
CA ILE A 103 -3.07 -20.67 0.39
C ILE A 103 -4.25 -19.69 0.47
N GLY A 104 -4.13 -18.50 -0.11
CA GLY A 104 -5.18 -17.50 -0.11
C GLY A 104 -6.46 -18.00 -0.78
N SER A 105 -6.35 -18.69 -1.90
CA SER A 105 -7.49 -19.33 -2.55
C SER A 105 -8.09 -20.44 -1.69
N LEU A 106 -7.30 -21.31 -1.07
CA LEU A 106 -7.81 -22.35 -0.18
C LEU A 106 -8.55 -21.76 1.03
N VAL A 107 -7.97 -20.72 1.66
CA VAL A 107 -8.58 -20.01 2.79
C VAL A 107 -9.88 -19.33 2.36
N ALA A 108 -9.91 -18.66 1.21
CA ALA A 108 -11.10 -18.00 0.69
C ALA A 108 -12.23 -18.98 0.37
N ASN A 109 -11.90 -20.16 -0.18
CA ASN A 109 -12.87 -21.23 -0.43
C ASN A 109 -13.40 -21.85 0.87
N TYR A 110 -12.57 -21.93 1.91
CA TYR A 110 -12.98 -22.47 3.21
C TYR A 110 -13.86 -21.49 4.00
N SER A 111 -13.45 -20.22 4.10
CA SER A 111 -14.19 -19.21 4.85
C SER A 111 -13.78 -17.80 4.43
N ILE A 112 -14.74 -17.04 3.90
CA ILE A 112 -14.52 -15.63 3.57
C ILE A 112 -14.20 -14.78 4.81
N THR A 113 -14.74 -15.15 5.98
CA THR A 113 -14.44 -14.49 7.25
C THR A 113 -12.99 -14.71 7.67
N MET A 114 -12.49 -15.94 7.55
CA MET A 114 -11.08 -16.25 7.84
C MET A 114 -10.16 -15.51 6.88
N MET A 115 -10.51 -15.46 5.59
CA MET A 115 -9.80 -14.68 4.58
C MET A 115 -9.72 -13.19 4.95
N GLY A 116 -10.83 -12.59 5.39
CA GLY A 116 -10.88 -11.21 5.85
C GLY A 116 -9.98 -10.93 7.07
N TRP A 117 -9.91 -11.85 8.02
CA TRP A 117 -8.97 -11.72 9.14
C TRP A 117 -7.51 -11.84 8.70
N CYS A 118 -7.20 -12.76 7.78
CA CYS A 118 -5.86 -12.90 7.22
C CYS A 118 -5.42 -11.63 6.48
N THR A 119 -6.30 -11.02 5.66
CA THR A 119 -5.97 -9.78 4.95
C THR A 119 -5.73 -8.62 5.91
N VAL A 120 -6.55 -8.49 6.97
CA VAL A 120 -6.37 -7.48 8.02
C VAL A 120 -5.06 -7.69 8.77
N ALA A 121 -4.73 -8.93 9.15
CA ALA A 121 -3.52 -9.26 9.90
C ALA A 121 -2.24 -8.96 9.11
N ILE A 122 -2.25 -9.16 7.79
CA ILE A 122 -1.10 -8.86 6.91
C ILE A 122 -0.99 -7.34 6.65
N GLY A 123 -2.13 -6.68 6.38
CA GLY A 123 -2.15 -5.30 5.91
C GLY A 123 -2.07 -4.25 7.01
N ALA A 124 -2.86 -4.37 8.07
CA ALA A 124 -3.00 -3.31 9.08
C ALA A 124 -1.67 -2.96 9.80
N PRO A 125 -0.80 -3.92 10.16
CA PRO A 125 0.46 -3.61 10.83
C PRO A 125 1.50 -2.92 9.95
N ALA A 126 1.32 -2.86 8.62
CA ALA A 126 2.35 -2.40 7.68
C ALA A 126 2.81 -0.95 7.94
N ILE A 127 1.95 -0.10 8.49
CA ILE A 127 2.28 1.29 8.80
C ILE A 127 3.02 1.47 10.15
N ILE A 128 2.95 0.48 11.05
CA ILE A 128 3.48 0.56 12.42
C ILE A 128 5.00 0.82 12.44
N PRO A 129 5.85 0.08 11.71
CA PRO A 129 7.30 0.32 11.74
C PRO A 129 7.65 1.75 11.33
N GLN A 130 6.90 2.30 10.38
CA GLN A 130 7.12 3.65 9.89
C GLN A 130 6.66 4.72 10.89
N VAL A 131 5.54 4.49 11.58
CA VAL A 131 5.10 5.34 12.71
C VAL A 131 6.15 5.35 13.81
N VAL A 132 6.71 4.18 14.17
CA VAL A 132 7.77 4.05 15.18
C VAL A 132 9.03 4.81 14.75
N ARG A 133 9.46 4.68 13.50
CA ARG A 133 10.59 5.44 12.94
C ARG A 133 10.36 6.94 13.08
N VAL A 134 9.20 7.43 12.65
CA VAL A 134 8.86 8.86 12.70
C VAL A 134 8.75 9.37 14.12
N TYR A 135 8.27 8.55 15.06
CA TYR A 135 8.27 8.90 16.48
C TYR A 135 9.69 9.11 17.02
N ARG A 136 10.62 8.20 16.68
CA ARG A 136 12.02 8.20 17.14
C ARG A 136 12.93 9.19 16.42
N THR A 137 12.54 9.73 15.26
CA THR A 137 13.37 10.64 14.46
C THR A 137 12.87 12.09 14.56
N GLU A 138 13.77 13.02 14.91
CA GLU A 138 13.44 14.45 14.97
C GLU A 138 13.49 15.10 13.57
N HIS A 139 14.54 14.84 12.80
CA HIS A 139 14.72 15.42 11.47
C HIS A 139 14.12 14.54 10.37
N LEU A 140 12.99 14.98 9.80
CA LEU A 140 12.21 14.20 8.82
C LEU A 140 12.28 14.76 7.40
N TYR A 141 13.31 15.54 7.04
CA TYR A 141 13.41 16.21 5.72
C TYR A 141 13.34 15.24 4.53
N GLY A 142 13.87 14.02 4.68
CA GLY A 142 13.79 12.97 3.65
C GLY A 142 12.43 12.28 3.52
N LEU A 143 11.42 12.68 4.30
CA LEU A 143 10.10 12.04 4.33
C LEU A 143 9.06 12.89 3.59
N SER A 144 8.45 12.34 2.53
CA SER A 144 7.49 13.08 1.71
C SER A 144 6.16 13.32 2.44
N ALA A 145 5.93 14.54 2.94
CA ALA A 145 4.67 14.92 3.56
C ALA A 145 3.43 14.78 2.63
N PRO A 146 3.47 15.20 1.35
CA PRO A 146 2.33 15.04 0.43
C PRO A 146 1.95 13.58 0.21
N MET A 147 2.92 12.66 0.23
CA MET A 147 2.66 11.23 0.09
C MET A 147 1.81 10.69 1.25
N TYR A 148 2.13 11.07 2.50
CA TYR A 148 1.33 10.64 3.65
C TYR A 148 -0.05 11.31 3.71
N ALA A 149 -0.20 12.51 3.15
CA ALA A 149 -1.51 13.11 2.94
C ALA A 149 -2.35 12.30 1.93
N LEU A 150 -1.75 11.84 0.82
CA LEU A 150 -2.40 10.95 -0.14
C LEU A 150 -2.74 9.59 0.49
N LEU A 151 -1.86 9.03 1.32
CA LEU A 151 -2.14 7.78 2.05
C LEU A 151 -3.31 7.93 3.02
N PHE A 152 -3.38 9.06 3.72
CA PHE A 152 -4.51 9.38 4.59
C PHE A 152 -5.82 9.42 3.79
N LEU A 153 -5.85 10.12 2.65
CA LEU A 153 -7.02 10.18 1.78
C LEU A 153 -7.39 8.80 1.22
N CYS A 154 -6.40 8.00 0.81
CA CYS A 154 -6.61 6.63 0.36
C CYS A 154 -7.28 5.79 1.45
N CYS A 155 -6.74 5.78 2.68
CA CYS A 155 -7.33 5.04 3.78
C CYS A 155 -8.73 5.58 4.15
N ALA A 156 -8.93 6.89 4.17
CA ALA A 156 -10.23 7.50 4.47
C ALA A 156 -11.30 7.09 3.45
N THR A 157 -10.95 7.06 2.16
CA THR A 157 -11.89 6.66 1.10
C THR A 157 -12.21 5.18 1.14
N TRP A 158 -11.25 4.31 1.45
CA TRP A 158 -11.51 2.88 1.67
C TRP A 158 -12.31 2.60 2.95
N PHE A 159 -12.08 3.37 4.02
CA PHE A 159 -12.89 3.29 5.24
C PHE A 159 -14.36 3.59 4.95
N ILE A 160 -14.62 4.70 4.23
CA ILE A 160 -15.97 5.10 3.81
C ILE A 160 -16.57 4.05 2.86
N TYR A 161 -15.83 3.64 1.84
CA TYR A 161 -16.29 2.63 0.88
C TYR A 161 -16.68 1.33 1.58
N GLY A 162 -15.81 0.81 2.46
CA GLY A 162 -16.06 -0.40 3.26
C GLY A 162 -17.32 -0.27 4.11
N ALA A 163 -17.53 0.89 4.74
CA ALA A 163 -18.76 1.15 5.50
C ALA A 163 -20.01 1.15 4.60
N MET A 164 -19.93 1.72 3.39
CA MET A 164 -21.04 1.76 2.44
C MET A 164 -21.44 0.38 1.90
N ILE A 165 -20.48 -0.54 1.75
CA ILE A 165 -20.74 -1.94 1.38
C ILE A 165 -21.00 -2.84 2.62
N SER A 166 -21.10 -2.25 3.81
CA SER A 166 -21.26 -2.98 5.08
C SER A 166 -20.19 -4.06 5.32
N ASP A 167 -18.97 -3.79 4.86
CA ASP A 167 -17.81 -4.66 5.03
C ASP A 167 -16.79 -4.07 6.00
N TRP A 168 -16.91 -4.49 7.25
CA TRP A 168 -15.96 -4.17 8.32
C TRP A 168 -14.52 -4.65 8.06
N PHE A 169 -14.30 -5.72 7.28
CA PHE A 169 -12.94 -6.16 6.94
C PHE A 169 -12.27 -5.14 6.02
N VAL A 170 -13.02 -4.57 5.08
CA VAL A 170 -12.52 -3.49 4.22
C VAL A 170 -12.41 -2.19 5.02
N SER A 171 -13.36 -1.90 5.91
CA SER A 171 -13.41 -0.60 6.61
C SER A 171 -12.37 -0.48 7.74
N LEU A 172 -12.38 -1.39 8.72
CA LEU A 172 -11.61 -1.27 9.97
C LEU A 172 -10.07 -1.14 9.83
N PRO A 173 -9.36 -1.91 8.98
CA PRO A 173 -7.90 -1.76 8.86
C PRO A 173 -7.50 -0.36 8.39
N ASN A 174 -8.39 0.33 7.65
CA ASN A 174 -8.12 1.68 7.20
C ASN A 174 -8.12 2.71 8.34
N ILE A 175 -8.72 2.43 9.49
CA ILE A 175 -8.59 3.30 10.68
C ILE A 175 -7.12 3.34 11.15
N VAL A 176 -6.44 2.20 11.13
CA VAL A 176 -5.01 2.11 11.48
C VAL A 176 -4.17 2.87 10.44
N GLY A 177 -4.48 2.69 9.15
CA GLY A 177 -3.83 3.42 8.06
C GLY A 177 -4.03 4.94 8.14
N MET A 178 -5.26 5.40 8.38
CA MET A 178 -5.61 6.81 8.54
C MET A 178 -4.88 7.44 9.74
N SER A 179 -4.96 6.82 10.92
CA SER A 179 -4.33 7.35 12.12
C SER A 179 -2.80 7.42 12.00
N GLY A 180 -2.17 6.36 11.49
CA GLY A 180 -0.73 6.33 11.25
C GLY A 180 -0.28 7.35 10.21
N SER A 181 -0.96 7.44 9.08
CA SER A 181 -0.61 8.37 7.99
C SER A 181 -0.83 9.83 8.37
N LEU A 182 -1.91 10.15 9.10
CA LEU A 182 -2.17 11.50 9.60
C LEU A 182 -1.09 11.95 10.59
N TYR A 183 -0.71 11.09 11.52
CA TYR A 183 0.37 11.37 12.48
C TYR A 183 1.69 11.66 11.75
N ILE A 184 2.05 10.81 10.77
CA ILE A 184 3.29 10.99 10.00
C ILE A 184 3.23 12.28 9.18
N TRP A 185 2.12 12.56 8.52
CA TRP A 185 1.92 13.76 7.72
C TRP A 185 2.12 15.03 8.57
N PHE A 186 1.51 15.10 9.75
CA PHE A 186 1.67 16.24 10.65
C PHE A 186 3.12 16.40 11.17
N ARG A 187 3.77 15.29 11.54
CA ARG A 187 5.17 15.31 11.97
C ARG A 187 6.12 15.77 10.86
N ALA A 188 5.94 15.26 9.65
CA ALA A 188 6.76 15.61 8.48
C ALA A 188 6.59 17.10 8.12
N THR A 189 5.36 17.60 8.03
CA THR A 189 5.09 19.02 7.75
C THR A 189 5.68 19.96 8.79
N LYS A 190 5.57 19.63 10.08
CA LYS A 190 6.19 20.40 11.16
C LYS A 190 7.72 20.38 11.07
N SER A 191 8.32 19.22 10.78
CA SER A 191 9.76 19.09 10.60
C SER A 191 10.27 19.92 9.42
N HIS A 192 9.57 19.92 8.27
CA HIS A 192 9.97 20.68 7.08
C HIS A 192 9.91 22.20 7.29
N ARG A 193 9.01 22.67 8.18
CA ARG A 193 8.94 24.08 8.57
C ARG A 193 10.04 24.47 9.56
N LYS A 194 10.44 23.54 10.45
CA LYS A 194 11.44 23.79 11.51
C LYS A 194 12.87 23.68 11.00
N PHE A 195 13.14 22.75 10.08
CA PHE A 195 14.49 22.44 9.61
C PHE A 195 14.61 22.74 8.11
N GLN A 196 15.64 23.50 7.74
CA GLN A 196 16.01 23.71 6.35
C GLN A 196 16.67 22.46 5.78
N ALA A 197 16.63 22.31 4.45
CA ALA A 197 17.42 21.30 3.76
C ALA A 197 18.89 21.47 4.15
N PRO A 198 19.64 20.39 4.44
CA PRO A 198 21.09 20.51 4.53
C PRO A 198 21.61 21.12 3.23
N VAL A 199 22.47 22.14 3.33
CA VAL A 199 23.17 22.70 2.17
C VAL A 199 23.94 21.55 1.53
N GLU A 200 23.63 21.20 0.28
CA GLU A 200 24.41 20.21 -0.45
C GLU A 200 25.87 20.67 -0.44
N ALA A 201 26.74 19.90 0.19
CA ALA A 201 28.17 20.15 0.11
C ALA A 201 28.53 20.06 -1.36
N THR A 202 28.92 21.18 -1.97
CA THR A 202 29.48 21.22 -3.31
C THR A 202 30.65 20.25 -3.33
N THR A 203 30.46 19.09 -3.96
CA THR A 203 31.53 18.16 -4.27
C THR A 203 32.41 18.85 -5.30
N ASN A 204 33.50 19.47 -4.82
CA ASN A 204 34.62 19.94 -5.63
C ASN A 204 35.36 18.75 -6.24
#